data_AF-A0AAJ7WKD5-F1
#
_entry.id   AF-A0AAJ7WKD5-F1
#
_cell.length_a   1.000
_cell.length_b   1.000
_cell.length_c   1.000
_cell.angle_alpha   90.00
_cell.angle_beta   90.00
_cell.angle_gamma   90.00
#
_symmetry.space_group_name_H-M   'P 1'
#
loop_
_entity.id
_entity.type
_entity.pdbx_description
1 polymer ?
#
loop_
_entity_poly.entity_id
_entity_poly.type
_entity_poly.pdbx_seq_one_letter_code
_entity_poly.pdbx_strand_id
1 'polypeptide(L)'
;MQAGLLLRCFPDGRPFLTLLPDGTGHLRHPSGRLAVLFAGRHRRGSGPSDGGGGVGGSRRRRRWGCCVVLADAERAGVGAVFNPGGTSVCLYPGGAPRFVLTVHGGSCHSEATGERTLRWLWDHGPGGSAGGGAVGRPLCAALCPGVGVRVVASHRVLLCYGAGGRVARFNVGHAPEETERGGGRGGGVSAEERAAVEALEGLAERAQAALEGLRTALAYPRSSGSSSAHRAPVEASR
;
A
#
# COMPACT_ATOMS: atom_id res chain seq x y z
N MET A 1 -14.19 21.05 12.06
CA MET A 1 -12.72 21.05 11.87
C MET A 1 -12.39 20.40 10.53
N GLN A 2 -12.01 21.20 9.52
CA GLN A 2 -11.40 20.68 8.30
C GLN A 2 -10.07 20.01 8.67
N ALA A 3 -9.84 18.78 8.20
CA ALA A 3 -8.55 18.14 8.37
C ALA A 3 -7.53 18.84 7.45
N GLY A 4 -6.47 19.40 8.01
CA GLY A 4 -5.38 20.02 7.25
C GLY A 4 -4.40 18.99 6.66
N LEU A 5 -3.57 19.43 5.72
CA LEU A 5 -2.43 18.68 5.20
C LEU A 5 -1.51 18.30 6.37
N LEU A 6 -1.15 17.01 6.48
CA LEU A 6 -0.12 16.55 7.38
C LEU A 6 1.19 16.39 6.61
N LEU A 7 2.11 17.33 6.83
CA LEU A 7 3.48 17.30 6.30
C LEU A 7 4.47 17.05 7.44
N ARG A 8 5.44 16.16 7.21
CA ARG A 8 6.61 15.96 8.07
C ARG A 8 7.85 15.88 7.20
N CYS A 9 8.95 16.46 7.67
CA CYS A 9 10.22 16.49 6.95
C CYS A 9 11.33 15.69 7.66
N PHE A 10 12.31 15.25 6.88
CA PHE A 10 13.61 14.82 7.39
C PHE A 10 14.35 15.98 8.07
N PRO A 11 15.44 15.72 8.82
CA PRO A 11 16.25 16.78 9.44
C PRO A 11 16.81 17.80 8.44
N ASP A 12 17.02 17.41 7.18
CA ASP A 12 17.50 18.28 6.10
C ASP A 12 16.40 19.14 5.44
N GLY A 13 15.17 19.09 5.95
CA GLY A 13 14.03 19.87 5.47
C GLY A 13 13.25 19.22 4.32
N ARG A 14 13.75 18.15 3.69
CA ARG A 14 13.03 17.47 2.60
C ARG A 14 11.79 16.74 3.12
N PRO A 15 10.68 16.70 2.35
CA PRO A 15 9.44 16.06 2.79
C PRO A 15 9.64 14.55 2.95
N PHE A 16 9.28 14.06 4.12
CA PHE A 16 9.33 12.66 4.53
C PHE A 16 7.95 11.99 4.42
N LEU A 17 6.92 12.64 4.98
CA LEU A 17 5.52 12.19 4.95
C LEU A 17 4.64 13.34 4.46
N THR A 18 3.82 13.05 3.47
CA THR A 18 2.74 13.92 2.99
C THR A 18 1.44 13.14 3.08
N LEU A 19 0.47 13.61 3.87
CA LEU A 19 -0.86 13.01 3.95
C LEU A 19 -1.92 14.09 3.75
N LEU A 20 -2.71 13.92 2.71
CA LEU A 20 -3.75 14.85 2.29
C LEU A 20 -5.06 14.61 3.04
N PRO A 21 -5.96 15.61 3.11
CA PRO A 21 -7.22 15.51 3.84
C PRO A 21 -8.18 14.41 3.34
N ASP A 22 -8.05 14.04 2.07
CA ASP A 22 -8.80 12.97 1.40
C ASP A 22 -8.29 11.56 1.76
N GLY A 23 -7.19 11.47 2.51
CA GLY A 23 -6.55 10.23 2.91
C GLY A 23 -5.56 9.67 1.88
N THR A 24 -5.33 10.36 0.76
CA THR A 24 -4.19 10.09 -0.12
C THR A 24 -2.90 10.61 0.51
N GLY A 25 -1.76 10.05 0.14
CA GLY A 25 -0.49 10.50 0.68
C GLY A 25 0.68 9.65 0.24
N HIS A 26 1.85 10.00 0.73
CA HIS A 26 3.07 9.25 0.45
C HIS A 26 4.14 9.41 1.52
N LEU A 27 5.03 8.42 1.59
CA LEU A 27 6.34 8.51 2.25
C LEU A 27 7.43 8.57 1.19
N ARG A 28 8.54 9.23 1.53
CA ARG A 28 9.75 9.28 0.69
C ARG A 28 10.96 8.71 1.42
N HIS A 29 11.84 8.10 0.64
CA HIS A 29 13.19 7.76 1.01
C HIS A 29 14.07 9.02 1.15
N PRO A 30 15.18 8.97 1.91
CA PRO A 30 16.15 10.06 1.94
C PRO A 30 16.76 10.37 0.56
N SER A 31 16.72 9.41 -0.38
CA SER A 31 17.05 9.63 -1.79
C SER A 31 16.07 10.58 -2.51
N GLY A 32 14.91 10.84 -1.92
CA GLY A 32 13.79 11.57 -2.52
C GLY A 32 12.81 10.68 -3.27
N ARG A 33 13.12 9.39 -3.50
CA ARG A 33 12.21 8.45 -4.18
C ARG A 33 11.02 8.09 -3.29
N LEU A 34 9.91 7.68 -3.89
CA LEU A 34 8.73 7.24 -3.15
C LEU A 34 9.02 5.91 -2.42
N ALA A 35 8.61 5.83 -1.17
CA ALA A 35 8.74 4.64 -0.33
C ALA A 35 7.39 3.95 -0.12
N VAL A 36 6.34 4.73 0.10
CA VAL A 36 4.98 4.25 0.32
C VAL A 36 4.02 5.22 -0.35
N LEU A 37 3.00 4.69 -1.01
CA LEU A 37 1.87 5.44 -1.54
C LEU A 37 0.60 5.01 -0.81
N PHE A 38 -0.18 5.99 -0.36
CA PHE A 38 -1.52 5.79 0.18
C PHE A 38 -2.53 6.33 -0.82
N ALA A 39 -3.44 5.49 -1.28
CA ALA A 39 -4.63 5.93 -2.00
C ALA A 39 -5.74 6.23 -0.97
N GLY A 40 -6.37 7.39 -1.10
CA GLY A 40 -7.60 7.72 -0.37
C GLY A 40 -8.78 6.98 -0.98
N ARG A 41 -9.84 6.75 -0.20
CA ARG A 41 -11.11 6.29 -0.76
C ARG A 41 -11.87 7.49 -1.29
N HIS A 42 -12.21 7.46 -2.58
CA HIS A 42 -13.27 8.32 -3.10
C HIS A 42 -14.58 7.95 -2.39
N ARG A 43 -15.18 8.88 -1.66
CA ARG A 43 -16.56 8.69 -1.18
C ARG A 43 -17.46 8.67 -2.40
N ARG A 44 -17.96 7.50 -2.83
CA ARG A 44 -19.18 7.49 -3.64
C ARG A 44 -20.30 8.00 -2.71
N GLY A 45 -21.04 9.00 -3.19
CA GLY A 45 -21.87 9.87 -2.37
C GLY A 45 -22.78 9.13 -1.39
N SER A 46 -22.65 9.46 -0.12
CA SER A 46 -23.84 9.51 0.74
C SER A 46 -24.61 10.74 0.29
N GLY A 47 -25.65 10.54 -0.53
CA GLY A 47 -26.66 11.58 -0.73
C GLY A 47 -27.28 11.98 0.63
N PRO A 48 -27.92 13.15 0.71
CA PRO A 48 -28.62 13.55 1.90
C PRO A 48 -29.93 12.74 1.97
N SER A 49 -30.09 11.95 3.02
CA SER A 49 -31.42 11.55 3.49
C SER A 49 -31.42 11.62 5.01
N ASP A 50 -31.77 12.83 5.44
CA ASP A 50 -32.63 13.21 6.56
C ASP A 50 -32.96 12.19 7.66
N GLY A 51 -32.86 12.71 8.89
CA GLY A 51 -33.81 12.37 9.95
C GLY A 51 -33.53 11.09 10.72
N GLY A 52 -32.61 11.15 11.68
CA GLY A 52 -32.45 10.09 12.67
C GLY A 52 -31.41 10.41 13.73
N GLY A 53 -31.84 11.07 14.81
CA GLY A 53 -31.03 11.27 16.00
C GLY A 53 -30.58 9.94 16.58
N GLY A 54 -29.31 9.59 16.37
CA GLY A 54 -28.64 8.46 17.00
C GLY A 54 -27.43 8.93 17.77
N VAL A 55 -27.57 9.01 19.10
CA VAL A 55 -26.47 9.23 20.03
C VAL A 55 -25.57 7.99 19.98
N GLY A 56 -24.52 8.08 19.17
CA GLY A 56 -23.54 7.02 19.00
C GLY A 56 -22.41 7.56 18.15
N GLY A 57 -21.48 8.27 18.79
CA GLY A 57 -20.28 8.82 18.17
C GLY A 57 -19.32 7.71 17.72
N SER A 58 -19.75 6.89 16.76
CA SER A 58 -18.88 5.98 16.05
C SER A 58 -17.96 6.86 15.21
N ARG A 59 -16.76 7.13 15.75
CA ARG A 59 -15.67 7.80 15.04
C ARG A 59 -15.51 7.04 13.72
N ARG A 60 -16.04 7.58 12.62
CA ARG A 60 -15.88 7.03 11.27
C ARG A 60 -14.39 6.89 11.03
N ARG A 61 -13.85 5.68 11.20
CA ARG A 61 -12.44 5.38 10.97
C ARG A 61 -12.17 5.82 9.54
N ARG A 62 -11.20 6.71 9.34
CA ARG A 62 -10.72 7.06 8.00
C ARG A 62 -10.23 5.76 7.36
N ARG A 63 -11.05 5.20 6.47
CA ARG A 63 -10.68 3.99 5.73
C ARG A 63 -9.84 4.42 4.55
N TRP A 64 -8.56 4.08 4.60
CA TRP A 64 -7.63 4.18 3.49
C TRP A 64 -8.13 3.30 2.32
N GLY A 65 -7.70 3.65 1.11
CA GLY A 65 -8.13 3.05 -0.15
C GLY A 65 -7.24 1.92 -0.62
N CYS A 66 -5.92 2.12 -0.68
CA CYS A 66 -4.89 1.10 -0.95
C CYS A 66 -3.55 1.64 -0.43
N CYS A 67 -2.58 0.76 -0.23
CA CYS A 67 -1.22 1.09 0.20
C CYS A 67 -0.25 0.29 -0.65
N VAL A 68 0.68 0.98 -1.30
CA VAL A 68 1.71 0.35 -2.14
C VAL A 68 3.07 0.71 -1.56
N VAL A 69 3.91 -0.31 -1.35
CA VAL A 69 5.29 -0.18 -0.86
C VAL A 69 6.25 -0.27 -2.04
N LEU A 70 7.25 0.60 -2.06
CA LEU A 70 8.18 0.76 -3.18
C LEU A 70 9.63 0.66 -2.71
N ALA A 71 10.45 -0.07 -3.47
CA ALA A 71 11.88 -0.13 -3.27
C ALA A 71 12.55 1.23 -3.58
N ASP A 72 13.63 1.57 -2.87
CA ASP A 72 14.44 2.76 -3.18
C ASP A 72 15.35 2.52 -4.39
N ALA A 73 14.74 2.51 -5.59
CA ALA A 73 15.46 2.28 -6.84
C ALA A 73 14.96 3.18 -7.97
N GLU A 74 15.81 3.41 -8.96
CA GLU A 74 15.44 4.13 -10.19
C GLU A 74 14.30 3.45 -10.92
N ARG A 75 14.23 2.12 -10.96
CA ARG A 75 13.01 1.39 -11.31
C ARG A 75 12.48 0.73 -10.04
N ALA A 76 11.77 1.53 -9.25
CA ALA A 76 11.21 1.09 -7.98
C ALA A 76 10.24 -0.07 -8.23
N GLY A 77 10.65 -1.28 -7.83
CA GLY A 77 9.76 -2.43 -7.79
C GLY A 77 8.76 -2.31 -6.64
N VAL A 78 7.59 -2.90 -6.83
CA VAL A 78 6.58 -3.03 -5.78
C VAL A 78 7.08 -4.06 -4.75
N GLY A 79 7.20 -3.63 -3.49
CA GLY A 79 7.55 -4.52 -2.37
C GLY A 79 6.33 -5.10 -1.65
N ALA A 80 5.18 -4.42 -1.72
CA ALA A 80 3.91 -4.92 -1.21
C ALA A 80 2.73 -4.08 -1.72
N VAL A 81 1.56 -4.70 -1.77
CA VAL A 81 0.27 -4.03 -1.94
C VAL A 81 -0.67 -4.49 -0.84
N PHE A 82 -1.23 -3.55 -0.11
CA PHE A 82 -2.27 -3.81 0.87
C PHE A 82 -3.59 -3.22 0.40
N ASN A 83 -4.61 -4.06 0.32
CA ASN A 83 -5.97 -3.64 -0.02
C ASN A 83 -6.83 -3.65 1.26
N PRO A 84 -7.59 -2.58 1.56
CA PRO A 84 -8.54 -2.57 2.66
C PRO A 84 -9.63 -3.64 2.55
N GLY A 85 -9.87 -4.21 1.36
CA GLY A 85 -10.74 -5.38 1.16
C GLY A 85 -10.22 -6.66 1.82
N GLY A 86 -8.99 -6.64 2.34
CA GLY A 86 -8.40 -7.72 3.13
C GLY A 86 -7.53 -8.70 2.36
N THR A 87 -7.45 -8.54 1.05
CA THR A 87 -6.45 -9.21 0.22
C THR A 87 -5.18 -8.36 0.14
N SER A 88 -4.03 -8.89 0.53
CA SER A 88 -2.75 -8.16 0.46
C SER A 88 -1.62 -9.09 0.06
N VAL A 89 -0.60 -8.53 -0.60
CA VAL A 89 0.58 -9.27 -1.02
C VAL A 89 1.84 -8.52 -0.61
N CYS A 90 2.84 -9.25 -0.16
CA CYS A 90 4.21 -8.76 0.02
C CYS A 90 5.09 -9.56 -0.93
N LEU A 91 6.03 -8.90 -1.59
CA LEU A 91 6.85 -9.46 -2.64
C LEU A 91 8.31 -9.53 -2.20
N TYR A 92 9.03 -10.49 -2.75
CA TYR A 92 10.49 -10.47 -2.80
C TYR A 92 10.98 -9.36 -3.75
N PRO A 93 12.24 -8.93 -3.66
CA PRO A 93 12.81 -7.96 -4.62
C PRO A 93 12.67 -8.41 -6.08
N GLY A 94 12.67 -9.71 -6.34
CA GLY A 94 12.43 -10.29 -7.67
C GLY A 94 10.97 -10.28 -8.14
N GLY A 95 10.03 -9.78 -7.32
CA GLY A 95 8.61 -9.69 -7.66
C GLY A 95 7.78 -10.93 -7.32
N ALA A 96 8.40 -12.04 -6.91
CA ALA A 96 7.67 -13.23 -6.48
C ALA A 96 6.92 -13.01 -5.15
N PRO A 97 5.73 -13.60 -4.96
CA PRO A 97 5.01 -13.55 -3.69
C PRO A 97 5.84 -14.09 -2.52
N ARG A 98 5.81 -13.37 -1.40
CA ARG A 98 6.43 -13.76 -0.13
C ARG A 98 5.38 -14.03 0.93
N PHE A 99 4.46 -13.09 1.13
CA PHE A 99 3.30 -13.24 2.00
C PHE A 99 2.04 -12.91 1.22
N VAL A 100 1.03 -13.76 1.38
CA VAL A 100 -0.31 -13.51 0.87
C VAL A 100 -1.24 -13.48 2.08
N LEU A 101 -1.98 -12.39 2.23
CA LEU A 101 -2.96 -12.20 3.28
C LEU A 101 -4.34 -12.15 2.63
N THR A 102 -5.32 -12.82 3.23
CA THR A 102 -6.72 -12.78 2.84
C THR A 102 -7.59 -12.43 4.06
N VAL A 103 -8.89 -12.30 3.86
CA VAL A 103 -9.85 -12.13 4.97
C VAL A 103 -9.95 -13.36 5.88
N HIS A 104 -9.51 -14.53 5.42
CA HIS A 104 -9.62 -15.81 6.14
C HIS A 104 -8.31 -16.29 6.75
N GLY A 105 -7.17 -15.88 6.20
CA GLY A 105 -5.88 -16.27 6.73
C GLY A 105 -4.71 -15.70 5.93
N GLY A 106 -3.66 -16.49 5.79
CA GLY A 106 -2.56 -16.15 4.91
C GLY A 106 -1.63 -17.32 4.63
N SER A 107 -0.68 -17.07 3.74
CA SER A 107 0.36 -18.02 3.37
C SER A 107 1.71 -17.35 3.13
N CYS A 108 2.77 -18.12 3.37
CA CYS A 108 4.14 -17.77 3.01
C CYS A 108 4.60 -18.62 1.83
N HIS A 109 5.42 -18.05 0.96
CA HIS A 109 5.97 -18.72 -0.22
C HIS A 109 7.49 -18.62 -0.22
N SER A 110 8.15 -19.66 -0.72
CA SER A 110 9.60 -19.74 -0.90
C SER A 110 10.02 -18.87 -2.09
N GLU A 111 11.07 -18.06 -1.93
CA GLU A 111 11.64 -17.30 -3.06
C GLU A 111 12.23 -18.23 -4.14
N ALA A 112 12.89 -19.30 -3.72
CA ALA A 112 13.65 -20.17 -4.63
C ALA A 112 12.76 -21.10 -5.46
N THR A 113 11.66 -21.58 -4.86
CA THR A 113 10.79 -22.59 -5.50
C THR A 113 9.40 -22.07 -5.82
N GLY A 114 8.99 -20.92 -5.27
CA GLY A 114 7.61 -20.43 -5.32
C GLY A 114 6.63 -21.26 -4.50
N GLU A 115 7.08 -22.35 -3.86
CA GLU A 115 6.20 -23.25 -3.12
C GLU A 115 5.75 -22.63 -1.81
N ARG A 116 4.51 -22.96 -1.42
CA ARG A 116 3.95 -22.55 -0.14
C ARG A 116 4.66 -23.24 1.02
N THR A 117 5.30 -22.45 1.87
CA THR A 117 6.06 -22.94 3.04
C THR A 117 5.23 -22.93 4.32
N LEU A 118 4.25 -22.03 4.43
CA LEU A 118 3.38 -21.91 5.60
C LEU A 118 1.98 -21.48 5.19
N ARG A 119 0.98 -21.96 5.91
CA ARG A 119 -0.41 -21.50 5.81
C ARG A 119 -1.03 -21.40 7.20
N TRP A 120 -1.82 -20.36 7.42
CA TRP A 120 -2.56 -20.16 8.65
C TRP A 120 -3.96 -19.63 8.37
N LEU A 121 -4.83 -19.77 9.37
CA LEU A 121 -6.12 -19.11 9.42
C LEU A 121 -6.07 -18.03 10.51
N TRP A 122 -6.87 -16.99 10.38
CA TRP A 122 -7.00 -16.02 11.46
C TRP A 122 -7.77 -16.63 12.62
N ASP A 123 -7.32 -16.33 13.84
CA ASP A 123 -8.09 -16.64 15.02
C ASP A 123 -9.22 -15.61 15.18
N HIS A 124 -10.47 -16.07 15.21
CA HIS A 124 -11.66 -15.23 15.23
C HIS A 124 -12.44 -15.26 16.55
N GLY A 125 -11.96 -15.94 17.62
CA GLY A 125 -12.59 -15.81 18.94
C GLY A 125 -12.29 -16.91 19.97
N PRO A 126 -12.77 -16.73 21.23
CA PRO A 126 -12.33 -17.47 22.42
C PRO A 126 -12.77 -18.94 22.51
N GLY A 127 -13.23 -19.53 21.41
CA GLY A 127 -13.60 -20.94 21.30
C GLY A 127 -13.10 -21.60 20.01
N GLY A 128 -12.04 -21.06 19.40
CA GLY A 128 -11.46 -21.57 18.17
C GLY A 128 -11.00 -23.02 18.31
N SER A 129 -11.72 -23.94 17.68
CA SER A 129 -11.34 -25.35 17.56
C SER A 129 -9.91 -25.45 17.04
N ALA A 130 -9.08 -26.19 17.78
CA ALA A 130 -7.74 -26.61 17.37
C ALA A 130 -7.83 -27.34 16.02
N GLY A 131 -7.50 -26.67 14.92
CA GLY A 131 -7.60 -27.28 13.58
C GLY A 131 -6.91 -26.53 12.45
N GLY A 132 -6.54 -25.25 12.63
CA GLY A 132 -5.70 -24.52 11.68
C GLY A 132 -4.74 -23.65 12.45
N GLY A 133 -3.43 -23.93 12.33
CA GLY A 133 -2.39 -23.26 13.10
C GLY A 133 -2.55 -21.74 13.06
N ALA A 134 -2.98 -21.16 14.17
CA ALA A 134 -2.96 -19.72 14.36
C ALA A 134 -1.51 -19.25 14.33
N VAL A 135 -1.27 -18.04 13.83
CA VAL A 135 0.07 -17.45 13.91
C VAL A 135 0.32 -17.05 15.37
N GLY A 136 0.74 -18.01 16.20
CA GLY A 136 1.01 -17.80 17.63
C GLY A 136 2.11 -16.77 17.91
N ARG A 137 2.83 -16.30 16.87
CA ARG A 137 3.86 -15.27 16.93
C ARG A 137 3.75 -14.34 15.72
N PRO A 138 3.93 -13.02 15.85
CA PRO A 138 3.85 -12.12 14.69
C PRO A 138 4.83 -12.50 13.58
N LEU A 139 4.36 -12.56 12.34
CA LEU A 139 5.24 -12.70 11.17
C LEU A 139 5.83 -11.33 10.84
N CYS A 140 7.16 -11.25 10.79
CA CYS A 140 7.89 -10.01 10.50
C CYS A 140 8.75 -10.22 9.25
N ALA A 141 8.79 -9.22 8.38
CA ALA A 141 9.70 -9.21 7.24
C ALA A 141 10.08 -7.80 6.81
N ALA A 142 11.32 -7.66 6.35
CA ALA A 142 11.74 -6.50 5.57
C ALA A 142 11.20 -6.63 4.14
N LEU A 143 10.55 -5.59 3.64
CA LEU A 143 10.03 -5.50 2.27
C LEU A 143 11.05 -4.84 1.34
N CYS A 144 11.70 -3.79 1.83
CA CYS A 144 12.86 -3.15 1.22
C CYS A 144 13.67 -2.43 2.31
N PRO A 145 14.87 -1.89 2.02
CA PRO A 145 15.63 -1.13 3.01
C PRO A 145 14.77 -0.04 3.67
N GLY A 146 14.70 -0.06 5.00
CA GLY A 146 13.90 0.90 5.79
C GLY A 146 12.39 0.63 5.84
N VAL A 147 11.84 -0.33 5.09
CA VAL A 147 10.41 -0.71 5.17
C VAL A 147 10.25 -2.15 5.64
N GLY A 148 9.48 -2.36 6.70
CA GLY A 148 9.12 -3.69 7.18
C GLY A 148 7.63 -3.84 7.46
N VAL A 149 7.16 -5.09 7.45
CA VAL A 149 5.80 -5.47 7.81
C VAL A 149 5.82 -6.36 9.04
N ARG A 150 4.81 -6.19 9.90
CA ARG A 150 4.52 -7.07 11.03
C ARG A 150 3.05 -7.49 11.00
N VAL A 151 2.80 -8.76 10.75
CA VAL A 151 1.47 -9.37 10.70
C VAL A 151 1.16 -9.98 12.05
N VAL A 152 0.14 -9.47 12.74
CA VAL A 152 -0.29 -9.97 14.07
C VAL A 152 -1.66 -10.63 13.99
N ALA A 153 -2.58 -10.00 13.28
CA ALA A 153 -3.95 -10.48 13.03
C ALA A 153 -4.47 -9.82 11.75
N SER A 154 -5.61 -10.27 11.22
CA SER A 154 -6.25 -9.69 10.04
C SER A 154 -6.37 -8.16 10.13
N HIS A 155 -6.84 -7.65 11.27
CA HIS A 155 -7.05 -6.22 11.55
C HIS A 155 -5.82 -5.48 12.09
N ARG A 156 -4.70 -6.19 12.27
CA ARG A 156 -3.47 -5.65 12.87
C ARG A 156 -2.25 -6.09 12.05
N VAL A 157 -2.12 -5.46 10.88
CA VAL A 157 -0.96 -5.56 10.01
C VAL A 157 -0.24 -4.23 10.04
N LEU A 158 0.96 -4.19 10.62
CA LEU A 158 1.69 -2.94 10.83
C LEU A 158 2.77 -2.79 9.76
N LEU A 159 2.63 -1.74 8.94
CA LEU A 159 3.68 -1.27 8.05
C LEU A 159 4.56 -0.27 8.82
N CYS A 160 5.85 -0.55 8.88
CA CYS A 160 6.85 0.29 9.55
C CYS A 160 7.82 0.84 8.52
N TYR A 161 7.97 2.15 8.50
CA TYR A 161 9.00 2.84 7.74
C TYR A 161 10.00 3.48 8.70
N GLY A 162 11.29 3.33 8.45
CA GLY A 162 12.37 3.98 9.18
C GLY A 162 13.52 4.36 8.27
N ALA A 163 13.85 5.65 8.20
CA ALA A 163 15.04 6.15 7.49
C ALA A 163 15.40 7.55 7.98
N GLY A 164 16.67 7.93 7.88
CA GLY A 164 17.12 9.31 8.17
C GLY A 164 16.70 9.84 9.54
N GLY A 165 16.70 8.98 10.57
CA GLY A 165 16.26 9.35 11.94
C GLY A 165 14.75 9.57 12.09
N ARG A 166 13.94 9.26 11.08
CA ARG A 166 12.47 9.32 11.11
C ARG A 166 11.87 7.93 11.10
N VAL A 167 10.73 7.78 11.76
CA VAL A 167 9.95 6.56 11.77
C VAL A 167 8.48 6.90 11.57
N ALA A 168 7.79 6.13 10.72
CA ALA A 168 6.34 6.15 10.61
C ALA A 168 5.78 4.73 10.67
N ARG A 169 4.60 4.58 11.27
CA ARG A 169 3.93 3.30 11.44
C ARG A 169 2.46 3.44 11.07
N PHE A 170 1.96 2.51 10.26
CA PHE A 170 0.59 2.49 9.77
C PHE A 170 -0.01 1.12 9.99
N ASN A 171 -1.29 1.08 10.39
CA ASN A 171 -2.05 -0.16 10.35
C ASN A 171 -2.72 -0.29 8.98
N VAL A 172 -2.28 -1.30 8.23
CA VAL A 172 -2.79 -1.68 6.90
C VAL A 172 -3.60 -2.97 6.95
N GLY A 173 -3.96 -3.42 8.16
CA GLY A 173 -4.81 -4.59 8.36
C GLY A 173 -6.25 -4.35 7.92
N HIS A 174 -6.93 -5.45 7.59
CA HIS A 174 -8.34 -5.50 7.29
C HIS A 174 -9.17 -5.43 8.56
N ALA A 175 -9.93 -4.36 8.73
CA ALA A 175 -10.99 -4.34 9.72
C ALA A 175 -12.24 -4.96 9.08
N PRO A 176 -12.71 -6.14 9.54
CA PRO A 176 -13.98 -6.66 9.08
C PRO A 176 -15.08 -5.65 9.42
N GLU A 177 -16.03 -5.46 8.53
CA GLU A 177 -17.28 -4.82 8.92
C GLU A 177 -18.00 -5.78 9.87
N GLU A 178 -18.50 -5.26 11.00
CA GLU A 178 -19.48 -5.98 11.81
C GLU A 178 -20.77 -6.08 10.98
N THR A 179 -20.80 -7.00 10.03
CA THR A 179 -21.98 -7.35 9.25
C THR A 179 -22.23 -8.83 9.48
N GLU A 180 -23.49 -9.14 9.76
CA GLU A 180 -24.03 -10.37 10.32
C GLU A 180 -23.36 -11.65 9.83
N ARG A 181 -23.21 -12.60 10.76
CA ARG A 181 -22.81 -13.99 10.53
C ARG A 181 -23.81 -14.68 9.59
N GLY A 182 -23.73 -14.38 8.31
CA GLY A 182 -24.42 -15.09 7.24
C GLY A 182 -23.58 -16.29 6.83
N GLY A 183 -24.01 -17.49 7.23
CA GLY A 183 -23.42 -18.75 6.79
C GLY A 183 -23.51 -18.88 5.26
N GLY A 184 -22.40 -19.28 4.63
CA GLY A 184 -22.36 -19.42 3.18
C GLY A 184 -21.12 -20.14 2.62
N ARG A 185 -21.21 -21.48 2.61
CA ARG A 185 -20.71 -22.44 1.59
C ARG A 185 -19.24 -22.34 1.11
N GLY A 186 -18.42 -23.22 1.67
CA GLY A 186 -17.97 -24.43 0.96
C GLY A 186 -17.12 -24.30 -0.32
N GLY A 187 -16.50 -23.16 -0.60
CA GLY A 187 -15.37 -23.11 -1.53
C GLY A 187 -14.12 -23.65 -0.84
N GLY A 188 -13.46 -24.67 -1.41
CA GLY A 188 -12.21 -25.18 -0.86
C GLY A 188 -11.20 -24.05 -0.72
N VAL A 189 -10.67 -23.82 0.48
CA VAL A 189 -9.81 -22.65 0.76
C VAL A 189 -8.57 -22.59 -0.14
N SER A 190 -8.17 -23.70 -0.76
CA SER A 190 -7.12 -23.77 -1.76
C SER A 190 -7.47 -23.09 -3.10
N ALA A 191 -8.72 -23.20 -3.56
CA ALA A 191 -9.18 -22.57 -4.80
C ALA A 191 -9.31 -21.05 -4.61
N GLU A 192 -9.82 -20.63 -3.46
CA GLU A 192 -9.89 -19.22 -3.09
C GLU A 192 -8.51 -18.60 -2.88
N GLU A 193 -7.58 -19.33 -2.25
CA GLU A 193 -6.19 -18.90 -2.11
C GLU A 193 -5.51 -18.75 -3.48
N ARG A 194 -5.74 -19.69 -4.41
CA ARG A 194 -5.22 -19.58 -5.78
C ARG A 194 -5.78 -18.38 -6.53
N ALA A 195 -7.10 -18.15 -6.44
CA ALA A 195 -7.74 -16.98 -7.02
C ALA A 195 -7.26 -15.67 -6.37
N ALA A 196 -7.00 -15.68 -5.05
CA ALA A 196 -6.44 -14.54 -4.35
C ALA A 196 -5.01 -14.25 -4.80
N VAL A 197 -4.16 -15.27 -4.96
CA VAL A 197 -2.79 -15.13 -5.51
C VAL A 197 -2.85 -14.50 -6.90
N GLU A 198 -3.67 -15.05 -7.81
CA GLU A 198 -3.82 -14.52 -9.18
C GLU A 198 -4.34 -13.08 -9.21
N ALA A 199 -5.39 -12.77 -8.42
CA ALA A 199 -5.93 -11.42 -8.34
C ALA A 199 -4.93 -10.41 -7.74
N LEU A 200 -4.04 -10.87 -6.85
CA LEU A 200 -2.98 -10.07 -6.23
C LEU A 200 -1.79 -9.85 -7.15
N GLU A 201 -1.37 -10.86 -7.90
CA GLU A 201 -0.36 -10.72 -8.95
C GLU A 201 -0.82 -9.67 -9.96
N GLY A 202 -2.05 -9.80 -10.46
CA GLY A 202 -2.65 -8.79 -11.32
C GLY A 202 -2.76 -7.41 -10.64
N LEU A 203 -2.96 -7.34 -9.32
CA LEU A 203 -2.98 -6.06 -8.59
C LEU A 203 -1.58 -5.44 -8.49
N ALA A 204 -0.55 -6.25 -8.25
CA ALA A 204 0.84 -5.81 -8.22
C ALA A 204 1.29 -5.31 -9.59
N GLU A 205 0.94 -6.03 -10.67
CA GLU A 205 1.18 -5.61 -12.05
C GLU A 205 0.47 -4.30 -12.38
N ARG A 206 -0.82 -4.15 -12.02
CA ARG A 206 -1.54 -2.88 -12.20
C ARG A 206 -0.92 -1.75 -11.40
N ALA A 207 -0.44 -2.02 -10.18
CA ALA A 207 0.26 -1.02 -9.37
C ALA A 207 1.58 -0.61 -10.05
N GLN A 208 2.35 -1.57 -10.57
CA GLN A 208 3.58 -1.32 -11.31
C GLN A 208 3.32 -0.51 -12.59
N ALA A 209 2.33 -0.91 -13.40
CA ALA A 209 1.94 -0.19 -14.61
C ALA A 209 1.46 1.24 -14.32
N ALA A 210 0.67 1.42 -13.25
CA ALA A 210 0.25 2.75 -12.82
C ALA A 210 1.43 3.62 -12.37
N LEU A 211 2.41 3.05 -11.68
CA LEU A 211 3.65 3.75 -11.31
C LEU A 211 4.45 4.16 -12.54
N GLU A 212 4.61 3.27 -13.52
CA GLU A 212 5.29 3.57 -14.77
C GLU A 212 4.57 4.67 -15.56
N GLY A 213 3.23 4.61 -15.64
CA GLY A 213 2.42 5.67 -16.21
C GLY A 213 2.62 7.03 -15.51
N LEU A 214 2.64 7.04 -14.18
CA LEU A 214 2.94 8.26 -13.40
C LEU A 214 4.35 8.78 -13.67
N ARG A 215 5.35 7.90 -13.78
CA ARG A 215 6.73 8.30 -14.10
C ARG A 215 6.83 8.92 -15.48
N THR A 216 6.17 8.33 -16.47
CA THR A 216 6.12 8.87 -17.83
C THR A 216 5.38 10.21 -17.88
N ALA A 217 4.25 10.33 -17.19
CA ALA A 217 3.48 11.57 -17.13
C ALA A 217 4.20 12.70 -16.39
N LEU A 218 5.01 12.36 -15.37
CA LEU A 218 5.82 13.32 -14.61
C LEU A 218 7.20 13.57 -15.23
N ALA A 219 7.62 12.77 -16.23
CA ALA A 219 8.80 13.04 -17.02
C ALA A 219 8.49 14.16 -18.02
N TYR A 220 8.72 15.40 -17.60
CA TYR A 220 8.65 16.54 -18.50
C TYR A 220 9.66 16.35 -19.65
N PRO A 221 9.32 16.65 -20.92
CA PRO A 221 10.33 16.71 -21.97
C PRO A 221 11.38 17.73 -21.53
N ARG A 222 12.65 17.31 -21.44
CA ARG A 222 13.76 18.22 -21.24
C ARG A 222 13.59 19.32 -22.28
N SER A 223 13.39 20.55 -21.85
CA SER A 223 13.39 21.71 -22.74
C SER A 223 14.69 21.64 -23.53
N SER A 224 14.58 21.32 -24.81
CA SER A 224 15.66 21.48 -25.78
C SER A 224 16.12 22.92 -25.66
N GLY A 225 17.30 23.12 -25.09
CA GLY A 225 17.89 24.43 -24.91
C GLY A 225 18.01 25.12 -26.26
N SER A 226 17.34 26.26 -26.38
CA SER A 226 17.96 27.52 -26.80
C SER A 226 19.25 27.35 -27.62
N SER A 227 19.12 27.13 -28.93
CA SER A 227 20.16 27.57 -29.87
C SER A 227 19.96 29.06 -30.09
N SER A 228 20.83 29.83 -29.45
CA SER A 228 20.94 31.29 -29.57
C SER A 228 21.09 31.70 -31.03
N ALA A 229 20.13 32.48 -31.53
CA ALA A 229 20.30 33.28 -32.73
C ALA A 229 21.40 34.33 -32.48
N HIS A 230 22.58 34.16 -33.08
CA HIS A 230 23.45 35.29 -33.34
C HIS A 230 23.25 35.75 -34.79
N ARG A 231 22.40 36.77 -34.91
CA ARG A 231 22.20 37.60 -36.08
C ARG A 231 23.46 38.45 -36.27
N ALA A 232 24.17 38.29 -37.39
CA ALA A 232 25.17 39.26 -37.84
C ALA A 232 24.44 40.40 -38.59
N PRO A 233 24.84 41.67 -38.44
CA PRO A 233 24.27 42.77 -39.22
C PRO A 233 24.91 42.84 -40.60
N VAL A 234 24.07 43.24 -41.55
CA VAL A 234 24.40 43.72 -42.89
C VAL A 234 25.12 45.07 -42.76
N GLU A 235 26.30 45.20 -43.38
CA GLU A 235 26.82 46.49 -43.80
C GLU A 235 27.02 46.48 -45.32
N ALA A 236 26.45 47.51 -45.95
CA ALA A 236 26.60 47.86 -47.35
C ALA A 236 27.45 49.14 -47.47
N SER A 237 28.02 49.35 -48.66
CA SER A 237 28.82 50.50 -49.12
C SER A 237 30.31 50.41 -48.73
N ARG A 238 31.29 50.42 -49.65
CA ARG A 238 31.45 51.13 -50.94
C ARG A 238 32.30 50.35 -51.92
#